data_AF-A0A933YM42-F1
#
_entry.id   AF-A0A933YM42-F1
#
_cell.length_a   1.000
_cell.length_b   1.000
_cell.length_c   1.000
_cell.angle_alpha   90.00
_cell.angle_beta   90.00
_cell.angle_gamma   90.00
#
_symmetry.space_group_name_H-M   'P 1'
#
loop_
_entity.id
_entity.type
_entity.pdbx_description
1 polymer ?
#
loop_
_entity_poly.entity_id
_entity_poly.type
_entity_poly.pdbx_seq_one_letter_code
_entity_poly.pdbx_strand_id
1 'polypeptide(L)'
;MKSSTLATAVANLALTKKAHNVVVMDLRPLTSMTDYFVICSADSESQIKAIADAVLEGTEKRGVAPWHKETGSPNWNLLDYSDVVLHIFHKNTRGYYNLEKLWGDAKTKTVVDEPAAARRRKPAAKQKAAPKRKKPSAKKKVA
;
A
#
# COMPACT_ATOMS: atom_id res chain seq x y z
N MET A 1 4.99 -4.92 -11.38
CA MET A 1 4.03 -4.01 -10.71
C MET A 1 4.82 -2.85 -10.13
N LYS A 2 4.29 -1.62 -10.02
CA LYS A 2 5.01 -0.52 -9.34
C LYS A 2 5.03 -0.75 -7.81
N SER A 3 6.13 -0.41 -7.14
CA SER A 3 6.33 -0.56 -5.69
C SER A 3 5.24 0.14 -4.86
N SER A 4 4.88 1.38 -5.20
CA SER A 4 3.78 2.11 -4.53
C SER A 4 2.41 1.42 -4.62
N THR A 5 2.11 0.79 -5.77
CA THR A 5 0.89 0.01 -5.96
C THR A 5 0.92 -1.26 -5.10
N LEU A 6 2.09 -1.92 -5.04
CA LEU A 6 2.29 -3.11 -4.22
C LEU A 6 2.13 -2.78 -2.73
N ALA A 7 2.78 -1.73 -2.22
CA ALA A 7 2.66 -1.29 -0.83
C ALA A 7 1.20 -0.99 -0.45
N THR A 8 0.46 -0.33 -1.34
CA THR A 8 -0.98 -0.08 -1.16
C THR A 8 -1.77 -1.39 -1.14
N ALA A 9 -1.49 -2.33 -2.04
CA ALA A 9 -2.16 -3.62 -2.08
C ALA A 9 -1.90 -4.43 -0.80
N VAL A 10 -0.65 -4.52 -0.37
CA VAL A 10 -0.22 -5.20 0.86
C VAL A 10 -0.93 -4.61 2.09
N ALA A 11 -0.94 -3.29 2.25
CA ALA A 11 -1.64 -2.63 3.35
C ALA A 11 -3.15 -2.95 3.37
N ASN A 12 -3.80 -2.91 2.20
CA ASN A 12 -5.22 -3.26 2.09
C ASN A 12 -5.49 -4.75 2.38
N LEU A 13 -4.61 -5.65 1.92
CA LEU A 13 -4.73 -7.09 2.20
C LEU A 13 -4.62 -7.36 3.71
N ALA A 14 -3.69 -6.70 4.40
CA ALA A 14 -3.58 -6.79 5.85
C ALA A 14 -4.87 -6.31 6.57
N LEU A 15 -5.48 -5.22 6.09
CA LEU A 15 -6.76 -4.73 6.64
C LEU A 15 -7.91 -5.73 6.49
N THR A 16 -7.92 -6.60 5.48
CA THR A 16 -8.95 -7.64 5.34
C THR A 16 -8.99 -8.63 6.50
N LYS A 17 -7.89 -8.72 7.26
CA LYS A 17 -7.75 -9.53 8.47
C LYS A 17 -7.74 -8.68 9.74
N LYS A 18 -8.31 -7.48 9.66
CA LYS A 18 -8.46 -6.53 10.76
C LYS A 18 -7.12 -6.15 11.42
N ALA A 19 -6.05 -6.11 10.63
CA ALA A 19 -4.79 -5.55 11.10
C ALA A 19 -5.02 -4.09 11.53
N HIS A 20 -4.43 -3.67 12.65
CA HIS A 20 -4.59 -2.33 13.18
C HIS A 20 -3.28 -1.53 13.05
N ASN A 21 -3.40 -0.21 13.15
CA ASN A 21 -2.27 0.72 13.03
C ASN A 21 -1.43 0.46 11.77
N VAL A 22 -2.08 0.25 10.62
CA VAL A 22 -1.41 -0.02 9.35
C VAL A 22 -0.80 1.28 8.84
N VAL A 23 0.53 1.32 8.72
CA VAL A 23 1.30 2.48 8.27
C VAL A 23 2.13 2.08 7.06
N VAL A 24 2.10 2.90 6.02
CA VAL A 24 3.02 2.80 4.88
C VAL A 24 4.06 3.91 5.00
N MET A 25 5.34 3.56 4.98
CA MET A 25 6.47 4.49 5.06
C MET A 25 7.23 4.49 3.74
N ASP A 26 7.49 5.67 3.19
CA ASP A 26 8.27 5.88 1.95
C ASP A 26 9.76 6.05 2.28
N LEU A 27 10.55 5.01 2.02
CA LEU A 27 11.97 4.93 2.36
C LEU A 27 12.90 5.36 1.20
N ARG A 28 12.37 5.54 0.00
CA ARG A 28 13.14 5.93 -1.20
C ARG A 28 14.07 7.14 -1.02
N PRO A 29 13.70 8.18 -0.23
CA PRO A 29 14.61 9.30 0.03
C PRO A 29 15.76 8.97 0.98
N LEU A 30 15.66 7.88 1.73
CA LEU A 30 16.54 7.54 2.86
C LEU A 30 17.48 6.37 2.54
N THR A 31 17.03 5.40 1.74
CA THR A 31 17.81 4.20 1.42
C THR A 31 17.45 3.65 0.04
N SER A 32 18.41 2.98 -0.59
CA SER A 32 18.23 2.25 -1.86
C SER A 32 17.88 0.77 -1.66
N MET A 33 17.78 0.30 -0.41
CA MET A 33 17.53 -1.12 -0.12
C MET A 33 16.07 -1.54 -0.39
N THR A 34 15.11 -0.68 -0.08
CA THR A 34 13.68 -0.93 -0.30
C THR A 34 12.94 0.39 -0.47
N ASP A 35 11.86 0.39 -1.25
CA ASP A 35 11.09 1.61 -1.49
C ASP A 35 10.11 1.90 -0.35
N TYR A 36 9.47 0.87 0.21
CA TYR A 36 8.42 1.04 1.21
C TYR A 36 8.49 0.00 2.34
N PHE A 37 8.25 0.49 3.56
CA PHE A 37 7.78 -0.37 4.64
C PHE A 37 6.27 -0.29 4.77
N VAL A 38 5.66 -1.44 4.99
CA VAL A 38 4.29 -1.54 5.50
C VAL A 38 4.39 -2.13 6.90
N ILE A 39 3.87 -1.45 7.90
CA ILE A 39 3.93 -1.89 9.29
C ILE A 39 2.52 -1.98 9.82
N CYS A 40 2.16 -3.12 10.40
CA CYS A 40 0.87 -3.31 11.04
C CYS A 40 0.98 -4.07 12.36
N SER A 41 -0.11 -4.02 13.13
CA SER A 41 -0.24 -4.71 14.40
C SER A 41 -1.40 -5.69 14.40
N ALA A 42 -1.24 -6.72 15.22
CA ALA A 42 -2.21 -7.78 15.47
C ALA A 42 -2.34 -8.04 16.97
N ASP A 43 -3.51 -8.52 17.38
CA ASP A 43 -3.88 -8.81 18.77
C ASP A 43 -3.51 -10.22 19.22
N SER A 44 -3.18 -11.12 18.28
CA SER A 44 -2.83 -12.51 18.59
C SER A 44 -1.94 -13.13 17.52
N GLU A 45 -1.22 -14.19 17.88
CA GLU A 45 -0.42 -14.99 16.94
C GLU A 45 -1.25 -15.52 15.77
N SER A 46 -2.46 -16.03 16.05
CA SER A 46 -3.35 -16.53 14.99
C SER A 46 -3.74 -15.42 14.00
N GLN A 47 -3.92 -14.18 14.49
CA GLN A 47 -4.19 -13.05 13.60
C GLN A 47 -2.95 -12.67 12.78
N ILE A 48 -1.75 -12.70 13.37
CA ILE A 48 -0.48 -12.48 12.65
C ILE A 48 -0.38 -13.45 11.47
N LYS A 49 -0.60 -14.74 11.73
CA LYS A 49 -0.60 -15.76 10.68
C LYS A 49 -1.66 -15.48 9.62
N ALA A 50 -2.89 -15.16 10.03
CA ALA A 50 -3.97 -14.87 9.10
C ALA A 50 -3.67 -13.67 8.19
N ILE A 51 -3.05 -12.61 8.73
CA ILE A 51 -2.60 -11.44 7.96
C ILE A 51 -1.54 -11.86 6.94
N ALA A 52 -0.52 -12.59 7.37
CA ALA A 52 0.55 -13.06 6.48
C ALA A 52 -0.02 -13.91 5.33
N ASP A 53 -0.85 -14.89 5.63
CA ASP A 53 -1.49 -15.77 4.65
C ASP A 53 -2.33 -14.96 3.64
N ALA A 54 -3.12 -14.00 4.11
CA ALA A 54 -3.97 -13.17 3.25
C ALA A 54 -3.16 -12.27 2.31
N VAL A 55 -2.03 -11.74 2.79
CA VAL A 55 -1.12 -10.94 1.99
C VAL A 55 -0.45 -11.82 0.94
N LEU A 56 0.08 -12.99 1.32
CA LEU A 56 0.71 -13.94 0.41
C LEU A 56 -0.25 -14.35 -0.73
N GLU A 57 -1.43 -14.84 -0.38
CA GLU A 57 -2.45 -15.25 -1.35
C GLU A 57 -2.86 -14.07 -2.26
N GLY A 58 -3.05 -12.89 -1.66
CA GLY A 58 -3.47 -11.68 -2.37
C GLY A 58 -2.41 -11.11 -3.31
N THR A 59 -1.12 -11.26 -2.99
CA THR A 59 -0.02 -10.86 -3.88
C THR A 59 0.26 -11.89 -4.96
N GLU A 60 0.16 -13.19 -4.65
CA GLU A 60 0.32 -14.28 -5.64
C GLU A 60 -0.74 -14.18 -6.73
N LYS A 61 -2.00 -13.92 -6.38
CA LYS A 61 -3.09 -13.65 -7.34
C LYS A 61 -2.82 -12.47 -8.27
N ARG A 62 -1.85 -11.61 -7.94
CA ARG A 62 -1.41 -10.47 -8.75
C ARG A 62 -0.08 -10.74 -9.47
N GLY A 63 0.41 -11.97 -9.44
CA GLY A 63 1.68 -12.38 -10.04
C GLY A 63 2.91 -11.89 -9.29
N VAL A 64 2.80 -11.63 -7.98
CA VAL A 64 3.91 -11.16 -7.15
C VAL A 64 4.11 -12.13 -5.98
N ALA A 65 5.27 -12.79 -5.96
CA ALA A 65 5.70 -13.63 -4.85
C ALA A 65 6.74 -12.87 -3.99
N PRO A 66 6.79 -13.11 -2.68
CA PRO A 66 7.84 -12.56 -1.84
C PRO A 66 9.19 -13.21 -2.18
N TRP A 67 10.24 -12.42 -2.08
CA TRP A 67 11.63 -12.88 -2.16
C TRP A 67 12.04 -13.67 -0.93
N HIS A 68 11.58 -13.23 0.23
CA HIS A 68 11.87 -13.87 1.51
C HIS A 68 10.67 -13.79 2.45
N LYS A 69 10.54 -14.78 3.32
CA LYS A 69 9.45 -14.88 4.30
C LYS A 69 10.03 -15.35 5.62
N GLU A 70 9.84 -14.55 6.65
CA GLU A 70 10.11 -14.93 8.03
C GLU A 70 8.77 -15.06 8.74
N THR A 71 8.28 -16.30 8.82
CA THR A 71 6.97 -16.63 9.39
C THR A 71 7.12 -17.73 10.42
N GLY A 72 6.36 -17.66 11.51
CA GLY A 72 6.33 -18.69 12.56
C GLY A 72 6.75 -18.17 13.94
N SER A 73 7.16 -16.90 14.02
CA SER A 73 7.32 -16.21 15.29
C SER A 73 5.96 -15.68 15.78
N PRO A 74 5.61 -15.87 17.06
CA PRO A 74 4.35 -15.36 17.60
C PRO A 74 4.32 -13.84 17.74
N ASN A 75 5.49 -13.19 17.65
CA ASN A 75 5.65 -11.77 18.00
C ASN A 75 5.91 -10.87 16.79
N TRP A 76 6.55 -11.41 15.75
CA TRP A 76 6.95 -10.63 14.57
C TRP A 76 7.11 -11.53 13.36
N ASN A 77 6.31 -11.28 12.32
CA ASN A 77 6.49 -11.87 11.00
C ASN A 77 6.89 -10.81 9.99
N LEU A 78 7.70 -11.22 9.00
CA LEU A 78 8.20 -10.36 7.93
C LEU A 78 7.96 -11.01 6.57
N LEU A 79 7.39 -10.25 5.63
CA LEU A 79 7.29 -10.64 4.22
C LEU A 79 8.06 -9.62 3.37
N ASP A 80 9.07 -10.09 2.67
CA ASP A 80 9.96 -9.27 1.86
C ASP A 80 9.67 -9.46 0.38
N TYR A 81 9.36 -8.37 -0.33
CA TYR A 81 9.15 -8.33 -1.77
C TYR A 81 10.24 -7.52 -2.49
N SER A 82 11.40 -7.32 -1.85
CA SER A 82 12.50 -6.42 -2.23
C SER A 82 12.10 -4.94 -2.22
N ASP A 83 11.16 -4.53 -3.08
CA ASP A 83 10.71 -3.13 -3.15
C ASP A 83 9.76 -2.74 -2.00
N VAL A 84 9.14 -3.74 -1.35
CA VAL A 84 8.17 -3.53 -0.27
C VAL A 84 8.41 -4.59 0.81
N VAL A 85 8.56 -4.16 2.06
CA VAL A 85 8.68 -5.07 3.20
C VAL A 85 7.50 -4.88 4.16
N LEU A 86 6.75 -5.95 4.39
CA LEU A 86 5.67 -5.98 5.37
C LEU A 86 6.20 -6.48 6.72
N HIS A 87 5.98 -5.70 7.76
CA HIS A 87 6.23 -6.05 9.15
C HIS A 87 4.90 -6.23 9.88
N ILE A 88 4.65 -7.44 10.38
CA ILE A 88 3.44 -7.78 11.14
C ILE A 88 3.87 -8.01 12.58
N PHE A 89 3.54 -7.08 13.47
CA PHE A 89 3.89 -7.19 14.88
C PHE A 89 2.71 -7.63 15.73
N HIS A 90 2.98 -8.40 16.77
CA HIS A 90 2.10 -8.44 17.92
C HIS A 90 2.05 -7.05 18.57
N LYS A 91 0.87 -6.59 19.01
CA LYS A 91 0.68 -5.23 19.55
C LYS A 91 1.64 -4.88 20.69
N ASN A 92 1.96 -5.86 21.55
CA ASN A 92 2.84 -5.68 22.70
C ASN A 92 4.32 -5.60 22.31
N THR A 93 4.68 -6.04 21.10
CA THR A 93 6.09 -6.14 20.66
C THR A 93 6.49 -5.01 19.71
N ARG A 94 5.54 -4.39 19.00
CA ARG A 94 5.83 -3.30 18.06
C ARG A 94 6.64 -2.17 18.69
N GLY A 95 6.30 -1.78 19.92
CA GLY A 95 7.00 -0.71 20.64
C GLY A 95 8.43 -1.04 21.05
N TYR A 96 8.77 -2.33 21.20
CA TYR A 96 10.14 -2.76 21.51
C TYR A 96 11.08 -2.53 20.32
N TYR A 97 10.65 -2.90 19.10
CA TYR A 97 11.45 -2.70 17.89
C TYR A 97 11.42 -1.25 17.38
N ASN A 98 10.28 -0.57 17.55
CA ASN A 98 10.10 0.85 17.29
C ASN A 98 10.62 1.31 15.91
N LEU A 99 10.34 0.51 14.88
CA LEU A 99 10.82 0.77 13.52
C LEU A 99 10.34 2.12 12.99
N GLU A 100 9.16 2.57 13.39
CA GLU A 100 8.68 3.91 13.01
C GLU A 100 9.56 5.03 13.53
N LYS A 101 10.16 4.89 14.72
CA LYS A 101 11.10 5.87 15.25
C LYS A 101 12.45 5.79 14.54
N LEU A 102 12.94 4.57 14.27
CA LEU A 102 14.20 4.37 13.56
C LEU A 102 14.17 5.01 12.16
N TRP A 103 13.01 4.92 11.49
CA TRP A 103 12.77 5.49 10.17
C TRP A 103 11.91 6.76 10.21
N GLY A 104 12.03 7.55 11.29
CA GLY A 104 11.15 8.70 11.55
C GLY A 104 11.20 9.81 10.49
N ASP A 105 12.28 9.90 9.72
CA ASP A 105 12.42 10.85 8.60
C ASP A 105 11.62 10.44 7.35
N ALA A 106 11.11 9.20 7.31
CA ALA A 106 10.34 8.69 6.19
C ALA A 106 8.95 9.32 6.16
N LYS A 107 8.45 9.65 4.96
CA LYS A 107 7.06 10.10 4.83
C LYS A 107 6.13 8.94 5.12
N THR A 108 5.26 9.10 6.13
CA THR A 108 4.33 8.06 6.56
C THR A 108 2.90 8.34 6.13
N LYS A 109 2.14 7.30 5.82
CA LYS A 109 0.71 7.35 5.57
C LYS A 109 0.00 6.24 6.34
N THR A 110 -0.90 6.62 7.24
CA THR A 110 -1.80 5.67 7.89
C THR A 110 -2.88 5.21 6.92
N VAL A 111 -3.10 3.90 6.86
CA VAL A 111 -4.14 3.26 6.04
C VAL A 111 -5.20 2.72 6.99
N VAL A 112 -6.44 3.15 6.79
CA VAL A 112 -7.59 2.73 7.59
C VAL A 112 -8.54 1.92 6.74
N ASP A 113 -9.22 0.95 7.37
CA ASP A 113 -10.32 0.24 6.72
C ASP A 113 -11.52 1.19 6.64
N GLU A 114 -11.65 1.87 5.50
CA GLU A 114 -12.80 2.71 5.24
C GLU A 114 -13.99 1.81 4.89
N PRO A 115 -15.13 1.89 5.60
CA PRO A 115 -16.26 0.99 5.36
C PRO A 115 -16.66 1.06 3.89
N ALA A 116 -17.00 -0.09 3.30
CA ALA A 116 -17.25 -0.25 1.86
C ALA A 116 -18.23 0.77 1.23
N ALA A 117 -19.10 1.39 2.05
CA ALA A 117 -19.98 2.49 1.66
C ALA A 117 -19.24 3.78 1.23
N ALA A 118 -18.08 4.08 1.82
CA ALA A 118 -17.28 5.27 1.51
C ALA A 118 -16.45 5.10 0.21
N ARG A 119 -16.03 3.86 -0.12
CA ARG A 119 -15.36 3.55 -1.39
C ARG A 119 -16.19 3.86 -2.64
N ARG A 120 -17.52 3.87 -2.53
CA ARG A 120 -18.46 4.25 -3.63
C ARG A 120 -18.61 5.76 -3.81
N ARG A 121 -18.04 6.60 -2.93
CA ARG A 121 -18.28 8.06 -2.90
C ARG A 121 -17.22 8.95 -3.56
N LYS A 122 -16.21 8.42 -4.26
CA LYS A 122 -15.34 9.31 -5.05
C LYS A 122 -16.15 9.88 -6.23
N PRO A 123 -16.34 11.21 -6.33
CA PRO A 123 -16.94 11.77 -7.52
C PRO A 123 -15.94 11.60 -8.66
N ALA A 124 -16.40 11.06 -9.79
CA ALA A 124 -15.68 11.13 -11.04
C ALA A 124 -15.30 12.60 -11.26
N ALA A 125 -14.00 12.89 -11.30
CA ALA A 125 -13.51 14.20 -11.68
C ALA A 125 -14.12 14.52 -13.04
N LYS A 126 -15.03 15.50 -13.10
CA LYS A 126 -15.55 16.04 -14.35
C LYS A 126 -14.35 16.51 -15.17
N GLN A 127 -14.00 15.76 -16.21
CA GLN A 127 -13.14 16.27 -17.26
C GLN A 127 -13.81 17.51 -17.82
N LYS A 128 -13.23 18.68 -17.55
CA LYS A 128 -13.60 19.91 -18.25
C LYS A 128 -13.31 19.66 -19.73
N ALA A 129 -14.35 19.78 -20.56
CA ALA A 129 -14.24 19.66 -22.01
C ALA A 129 -13.20 20.66 -22.54
N ALA A 130 -12.27 20.17 -23.36
CA ALA A 130 -11.34 21.00 -24.10
C ALA A 130 -12.08 21.94 -25.06
N PRO A 131 -11.61 23.18 -25.28
CA PRO A 131 -12.29 24.12 -26.16
C PRO A 131 -12.21 23.64 -27.62
N LYS A 132 -13.36 23.63 -28.30
CA LYS A 132 -13.47 23.27 -29.72
C LYS A 132 -12.67 24.28 -30.56
N ARG A 133 -11.62 23.82 -31.26
CA ARG A 133 -10.95 24.56 -32.33
C ARG A 133 -11.97 24.89 -33.43
N LYS A 134 -12.14 26.18 -33.75
CA LYS A 134 -12.91 26.64 -34.92
C LYS A 134 -12.17 26.26 -36.21
N LYS A 135 -12.86 25.61 -37.15
CA LYS A 135 -12.34 25.37 -38.51
C LYS A 135 -12.23 26.70 -39.28
N PRO A 136 -11.19 26.92 -40.10
CA PRO A 136 -11.15 28.08 -40.98
C PRO A 136 -12.17 27.89 -42.11
N SER A 137 -13.05 28.88 -42.28
CA SER A 137 -13.98 28.98 -43.39
C SER A 137 -13.23 29.32 -44.68
N ALA A 138 -13.32 28.43 -45.67
CA ALA A 138 -12.87 28.67 -47.03
C ALA A 138 -13.61 29.86 -47.64
N LYS A 139 -12.89 30.91 -48.04
CA LYS A 139 -13.44 31.97 -48.89
C LYS A 139 -13.32 31.51 -50.34
N LYS A 140 -14.46 31.20 -50.96
CA LYS A 140 -14.65 31.29 -52.41
C LYS A 140 -14.43 32.76 -52.82
N LYS A 141 -13.58 33.00 -53.80
CA LYS A 141 -13.72 34.14 -54.70
C LYS A 141 -13.77 33.60 -56.13
N VAL A 142 -14.89 33.90 -56.77
CA VAL A 142 -15.16 33.76 -58.20
C VAL A 142 -15.15 35.18 -58.75
N ALA A 143 -14.38 35.38 -59.83
CA ALA A 143 -14.43 36.39 -60.88
C ALA A 143 -13.01 36.61 -61.40
#